data_AF-A0A8S3WNP7-F1
#
_entry.id   AF-A0A8S3WNP7-F1
#
_cell.length_a   1.000
_cell.length_b   1.000
_cell.length_c   1.000
_cell.angle_alpha   90.00
_cell.angle_beta   90.00
_cell.angle_gamma   90.00
#
_symmetry.space_group_name_H-M   'P 1'
#
loop_
_entity.id
_entity.type
_entity.pdbx_description
1 polymer ?
#
loop_
_entity_poly.entity_id
_entity_poly.type
_entity_poly.pdbx_seq_one_letter_code
_entity_poly.pdbx_strand_id
1 'polypeptide(L)'
;MNDIKSKKINWSNIREVHADGSDPNKLFFKYDLSEFDYNILLIRSNTRNSVQTELKPAYSEPIMVPAAKHKDLIDMCRSEVIPSEYHPYFNSLPHHTNVDVSEESDDNLSE
;
A
#
# COMPACT_ATOMS: atom_id res chain seq x y z
N MET A 1 -7.72 -14.27 13.30
CA MET A 1 -6.73 -13.25 13.70
C MET A 1 -7.49 -12.04 14.17
N ASN A 2 -7.13 -11.52 15.35
CA ASN A 2 -7.86 -10.46 16.02
C ASN A 2 -6.96 -9.22 16.15
N ASP A 3 -7.57 -8.05 16.07
CA ASP A 3 -6.99 -6.75 16.43
C ASP A 3 -6.60 -6.74 17.93
N ILE A 4 -5.73 -5.81 18.33
CA ILE A 4 -5.45 -5.48 19.74
C ILE A 4 -6.71 -5.24 20.61
N LYS A 5 -7.82 -4.79 20.01
CA LYS A 5 -9.15 -4.59 20.62
C LYS A 5 -9.97 -5.89 20.68
N SER A 6 -9.36 -7.04 20.39
CA SER A 6 -10.02 -8.36 20.30
C SER A 6 -11.14 -8.46 19.26
N LYS A 7 -11.19 -7.53 18.30
CA LYS A 7 -12.14 -7.58 17.18
C LYS A 7 -11.60 -8.51 16.09
N LYS A 8 -12.45 -9.39 15.56
CA LYS A 8 -12.09 -10.25 14.43
C LYS A 8 -11.83 -9.39 13.20
N ILE A 9 -10.66 -9.54 12.60
CA ILE A 9 -10.27 -8.78 11.40
C ILE A 9 -10.91 -9.42 10.18
N ASN A 10 -11.60 -8.62 9.36
CA ASN A 10 -12.09 -9.06 8.06
C ASN A 10 -11.08 -8.68 6.98
N TRP A 11 -10.19 -9.61 6.65
CA TRP A 11 -9.12 -9.41 5.67
C TRP A 11 -9.61 -8.98 4.30
N SER A 12 -10.78 -9.45 3.87
CA SER A 12 -11.36 -9.11 2.57
C SER A 12 -11.78 -7.64 2.44
N ASN A 13 -11.95 -6.95 3.57
CA ASN A 13 -12.39 -5.55 3.60
C ASN A 13 -11.23 -4.57 3.82
N ILE A 14 -10.02 -5.05 4.06
CA ILE A 14 -8.87 -4.19 4.31
C ILE A 14 -8.49 -3.50 3.00
N ARG A 15 -8.36 -2.17 3.04
CA ARG A 15 -7.97 -1.36 1.88
C ARG A 15 -6.54 -0.87 1.95
N GLU A 16 -6.04 -0.61 3.15
CA GLU A 16 -4.67 -0.15 3.36
C GLU A 16 -4.02 -0.93 4.49
N VAL A 17 -2.76 -1.31 4.27
CA VAL A 17 -1.90 -1.91 5.27
C VAL A 17 -0.62 -1.10 5.33
N HIS A 18 -0.31 -0.61 6.52
CA HIS A 18 0.89 0.15 6.83
C HIS A 18 1.72 -0.62 7.86
N ALA A 19 3.02 -0.75 7.60
CA ALA A 19 3.97 -1.35 8.52
C ALA A 19 5.06 -0.32 8.81
N ASP A 20 5.23 0.03 10.09
CA ASP A 20 6.28 0.93 10.53
C ASP A 20 7.50 0.11 10.95
N GLY A 21 8.67 0.48 10.43
CA GLY A 21 9.93 -0.14 10.82
C GLY A 21 10.30 0.11 12.29
N SER A 22 9.78 1.20 12.88
CA SER A 22 9.96 1.51 14.31
C SER A 22 9.25 0.50 15.21
N ASP A 23 8.15 -0.07 14.73
CA ASP A 23 7.27 -0.99 15.46
C ASP A 23 7.11 -2.33 14.69
N PRO A 24 8.18 -3.13 14.55
CA PRO A 24 8.19 -4.30 13.65
C PRO A 24 7.22 -5.42 14.04
N ASN A 25 6.67 -5.37 15.25
CA ASN A 25 5.72 -6.36 15.76
C ASN A 25 4.25 -5.92 15.59
N LYS A 26 4.01 -4.73 15.03
CA LYS A 26 2.66 -4.19 14.80
C LYS A 26 2.42 -4.04 13.31
N LEU A 27 1.20 -4.34 12.91
CA LEU A 27 0.66 -4.02 11.59
C LEU A 27 -0.45 -3.01 11.78
N PHE A 28 -0.40 -1.92 11.04
CA PHE A 28 -1.44 -0.90 11.00
C PHE A 28 -2.29 -1.16 9.77
N PHE A 29 -3.61 -1.10 9.88
CA PHE A 29 -4.49 -1.34 8.74
C PHE A 29 -5.78 -0.52 8.84
N LYS A 30 -6.38 -0.23 7.67
CA LYS A 30 -7.64 0.52 7.56
C LYS A 30 -8.60 -0.19 6.62
N TYR A 31 -9.89 0.00 6.89
CA TYR A 31 -10.97 -0.48 6.02
C TYR A 31 -11.39 0.57 4.99
N ASP A 32 -11.06 1.83 5.23
CA ASP A 32 -11.34 2.96 4.35
C ASP A 32 -10.08 3.82 4.19
N LEU A 33 -9.80 4.26 2.96
CA LEU A 33 -8.64 5.13 2.67
C LEU A 33 -8.88 6.57 3.18
N SER A 34 -10.14 6.94 3.44
CA SER A 34 -10.50 8.25 3.99
C SER A 34 -10.37 8.32 5.53
N GLU A 35 -10.22 7.19 6.22
CA GLU A 35 -10.03 7.16 7.67
C GLU A 35 -8.66 7.74 8.05
N PHE A 36 -8.62 8.60 9.07
CA PHE A 36 -7.37 9.15 9.58
C PHE A 36 -6.60 8.12 10.44
N ASP A 37 -7.32 7.40 11.31
CA ASP A 37 -6.74 6.49 12.30
C ASP A 37 -6.58 5.05 11.78
N TYR A 38 -5.49 4.39 12.17
CA TYR A 38 -5.26 2.97 11.85
C TYR A 38 -5.77 2.04 12.95
N ASN A 39 -6.29 0.87 12.56
CA ASN A 39 -6.46 -0.27 13.44
C ASN A 39 -5.12 -1.01 13.57
N ILE A 40 -4.89 -1.66 14.71
CA ILE A 40 -3.58 -2.25 15.02
C ILE A 40 -3.74 -3.76 15.24
N LEU A 41 -2.88 -4.53 14.58
CA LEU A 41 -2.73 -5.96 14.75
C LEU A 41 -1.33 -6.26 15.26
N LEU A 42 -1.22 -7.01 16.36
CA LEU A 42 0.07 -7.50 16.84
C LEU A 42 0.45 -8.77 16.06
N ILE A 43 1.56 -8.72 15.31
CA ILE A 43 2.04 -9.83 14.48
C ILE A 43 2.81 -10.86 15.32
N ARG A 44 3.58 -10.40 16.31
CA ARG A 44 4.32 -11.27 17.25
C ARG A 44 4.07 -10.82 18.68
N SER A 45 3.54 -11.71 19.52
CA SER A 45 3.50 -11.54 20.97
C SER A 45 4.75 -12.18 21.59
N ASN A 46 5.69 -11.38 22.09
CA ASN A 46 6.74 -11.78 23.05
C ASN A 46 7.38 -13.18 22.86
N THR A 47 7.86 -13.49 21.67
CA THR A 47 8.80 -14.62 21.50
C THR A 47 10.22 -14.16 21.84
N ARG A 48 10.93 -14.96 22.65
CA ARG A 48 12.30 -14.74 23.19
C ARG A 48 13.38 -14.33 22.17
N ASN A 49 13.08 -14.38 20.88
CA ASN A 49 13.94 -13.99 19.75
C ASN A 49 13.37 -12.76 19.02
N SER A 50 13.01 -11.68 19.74
CA SER A 50 12.69 -10.41 19.08
C SER A 50 13.99 -9.86 18.49
N VAL A 51 14.19 -10.10 17.20
CA VAL A 51 15.34 -9.55 16.48
C VAL A 51 15.14 -8.04 16.44
N GLN A 52 15.87 -7.32 17.28
CA GLN A 52 16.06 -5.87 17.15
C GLN A 52 17.05 -5.65 16.01
N THR A 53 16.55 -5.64 14.79
CA THR A 53 17.33 -5.24 13.61
C THR A 53 17.13 -3.77 13.36
N GLU A 54 18.22 -3.02 13.27
CA GLU A 54 18.22 -1.66 12.72
C GLU A 54 17.80 -1.72 11.25
N LEU A 55 16.59 -1.26 10.96
CA LEU A 55 16.09 -1.20 9.60
C LEU A 55 16.68 0.01 8.88
N LYS A 56 17.18 -0.22 7.67
CA LYS A 56 17.62 0.85 6.77
C LYS A 56 16.57 1.04 5.68
N PRO A 57 16.25 2.28 5.28
CA PRO A 57 15.33 2.52 4.19
C PRO A 57 15.85 1.86 2.91
N ALA A 58 15.00 1.09 2.24
CA ALA A 58 15.34 0.43 0.98
C ALA A 58 15.49 1.42 -0.19
N TYR A 59 14.83 2.58 -0.08
CA TYR A 59 14.82 3.64 -1.08
C TYR A 59 15.16 4.97 -0.43
N SER A 60 15.94 5.79 -1.12
CA SER A 60 16.31 7.15 -0.66
C SER A 60 15.20 8.17 -0.85
N GLU A 61 14.31 7.94 -1.83
CA GLU A 61 13.23 8.84 -2.22
C GLU A 61 11.94 8.04 -2.48
N PRO A 62 10.76 8.69 -2.41
CA PRO A 62 9.49 8.06 -2.76
C PRO A 62 9.50 7.53 -4.19
N ILE A 63 9.05 6.29 -4.37
CA ILE A 63 8.91 5.69 -5.69
C ILE A 63 7.80 6.43 -6.43
N MET A 64 8.15 6.99 -7.58
CA MET A 64 7.20 7.69 -8.45
C MET A 64 6.43 6.67 -9.29
N VAL A 65 5.14 6.92 -9.51
CA VAL A 65 4.29 6.09 -10.37
C VAL A 65 4.64 6.38 -11.85
N PRO A 66 4.77 5.37 -12.71
CA PRO A 66 4.92 5.58 -14.15
C PRO A 66 3.78 6.43 -14.72
N ALA A 67 4.07 7.35 -15.63
CA ALA A 67 3.08 8.29 -16.17
C ALA A 67 1.87 7.59 -16.79
N ALA A 68 2.11 6.47 -17.49
CA ALA A 68 1.06 5.67 -18.11
C ALA A 68 0.07 5.10 -17.08
N LYS A 69 0.58 4.54 -15.98
CA LYS A 69 -0.26 3.99 -14.90
C LYS A 69 -0.99 5.09 -14.15
N HIS A 70 -0.33 6.22 -13.89
CA HIS A 70 -0.99 7.36 -13.26
C HIS A 70 -2.15 7.87 -14.13
N LYS A 71 -1.93 8.03 -15.45
CA LYS A 71 -2.99 8.42 -16.39
C LYS A 71 -4.17 7.46 -16.35
N ASP A 72 -3.91 6.16 -16.41
CA ASP A 72 -4.95 5.12 -16.37
C ASP A 72 -5.75 5.19 -15.05
N LEU A 73 -5.08 5.37 -13.91
CA LEU A 73 -5.73 5.58 -12.61
C LEU A 73 -6.64 6.84 -12.60
N ILE A 74 -6.21 7.94 -13.22
CA ILE A 74 -7.03 9.16 -13.33
C ILE A 74 -8.23 8.93 -14.26
N ASP A 75 -8.06 8.20 -15.35
CA ASP A 75 -9.15 7.87 -16.26
C ASP A 75 -10.17 6.92 -15.61
N MET A 76 -9.71 6.01 -14.73
CA MET A 76 -10.57 5.21 -13.86
C MET A 76 -11.33 6.04 -12.81
N CYS A 77 -10.72 7.12 -12.31
CA CYS A 77 -11.41 8.08 -11.45
C CYS A 77 -12.51 8.82 -12.23
N ARG A 78 -12.21 9.29 -13.46
CA ARG A 78 -13.16 10.02 -14.32
C ARG A 78 -14.32 9.17 -14.80
N SER A 79 -14.09 7.89 -15.03
CA SER A 79 -15.13 6.92 -15.43
C SER A 79 -15.98 6.41 -14.26
N GLU A 80 -15.77 6.95 -13.04
CA GLU A 80 -16.48 6.58 -11.82
C GLU A 80 -16.35 5.09 -11.43
N VAL A 81 -15.40 4.38 -12.03
CA VAL A 81 -15.03 3.01 -11.62
C VAL A 81 -14.42 3.03 -10.23
N ILE A 82 -13.59 4.04 -9.96
CA ILE A 82 -13.08 4.34 -8.62
C ILE A 82 -14.05 5.30 -7.93
N PRO A 83 -14.55 4.99 -6.72
CA PRO A 83 -15.39 5.89 -5.95
C PRO A 83 -14.77 7.28 -5.74
N SER A 84 -15.59 8.33 -5.83
CA SER A 84 -15.15 9.73 -5.75
C SER A 84 -14.46 10.10 -4.43
N GLU A 85 -14.81 9.41 -3.35
CA GLU A 85 -14.13 9.48 -2.05
C GLU A 85 -12.62 9.20 -2.12
N TYR A 86 -12.17 8.43 -3.12
CA TYR A 86 -10.75 8.07 -3.29
C TYR A 86 -10.02 8.89 -4.35
N HIS A 87 -10.72 9.72 -5.12
CA HIS A 87 -10.09 10.57 -6.14
C HIS A 87 -9.00 11.48 -5.56
N PRO A 88 -9.17 12.12 -4.37
CA PRO A 88 -8.12 12.96 -3.80
C PRO A 88 -6.82 12.20 -3.53
N TYR A 89 -6.91 10.94 -3.10
CA TYR A 89 -5.76 10.09 -2.84
C TYR A 89 -4.98 9.82 -4.13
N PHE A 90 -5.64 9.31 -5.17
CA PHE A 90 -4.97 8.98 -6.44
C PHE A 90 -4.38 10.22 -7.14
N ASN A 91 -5.04 11.37 -7.05
CA ASN A 91 -4.52 12.63 -7.60
C ASN A 91 -3.28 13.16 -6.87
N SER A 92 -3.05 12.73 -5.62
CA SER A 92 -1.91 13.18 -4.81
C SER A 92 -0.64 12.34 -5.02
N LEU A 93 -0.72 11.25 -5.78
CA LEU A 93 0.40 10.32 -5.97
C LEU A 93 1.52 10.96 -6.81
N PRO A 94 2.79 10.86 -6.37
CA PRO A 94 3.93 11.34 -7.16
C PRO A 94 4.07 10.48 -8.41
N HIS A 95 4.21 11.10 -9.57
CA HIS A 95 4.29 10.40 -10.85
C HIS A 95 5.32 11.03 -11.79
N HIS A 96 5.87 10.21 -12.68
CA HIS A 96 6.74 10.69 -13.75
C HIS A 96 5.94 11.54 -14.74
N THR A 97 6.52 12.65 -15.20
CA THR A 97 5.89 13.53 -16.20
C THR A 97 6.07 13.03 -17.64
N ASN A 98 7.07 12.19 -17.87
CA ASN A 98 7.34 11.61 -19.18
C ASN A 98 6.61 10.28 -19.34
N VAL A 99 5.96 10.11 -20.49
CA VAL A 99 5.36 8.84 -20.89
C VAL A 99 6.49 7.85 -21.15
N ASP A 100 6.89 7.13 -20.12
CA ASP A 100 7.72 5.95 -20.31
C ASP A 100 6.88 4.95 -21.09
N VAL A 101 7.29 4.72 -22.33
CA VAL A 101 6.82 3.61 -23.15
C VAL A 101 7.21 2.36 -22.36
N SER A 102 6.24 1.75 -21.69
CA SER A 102 6.43 0.47 -21.03
C SER A 102 6.89 -0.52 -22.10
N GLU A 103 8.15 -0.91 -22.10
CA GLU A 103 8.58 -2.17 -22.72
C GLU A 103 7.93 -3.27 -21.90
N GLU A 104 6.72 -3.68 -22.30
CA GLU A 104 6.22 -5.01 -21.99
C GLU A 104 7.19 -5.99 -22.65
N SER A 105 8.18 -6.45 -21.88
CA SER A 105 8.99 -7.61 -22.26
C SER A 105 8.06 -8.81 -22.21
N ASP A 106 7.40 -9.07 -23.33
CA ASP A 106 6.69 -10.31 -23.62
C ASP A 106 7.73 -11.43 -23.61
N ASP A 107 7.93 -12.05 -22.45
CA ASP A 107 8.66 -13.32 -22.31
C ASP A 107 7.83 -14.43 -22.99
N ASN A 108 7.76 -14.40 -24.31
CA ASN A 108 7.30 -15.50 -25.15
C ASN A 108 8.43 -16.55 -25.23
N LEU A 109 8.56 -17.36 -24.19
CA LEU A 109 9.34 -18.59 -24.24
C LEU A 109 8.59 -19.57 -25.15
N SER A 110 8.99 -19.67 -26.42
CA SER A 110 8.55 -20.74 -27.31
C SER A 110 9.36 -22.00 -27.01
N GLU A 111 8.66 -23.12 -26.78
CA GLU A 111 9.20 -24.48 -26.71
C GLU A 111 9.82 -24.93 -28.04
#